data_AF-A0A944Q3P0-F1
#
_entry.id   AF-A0A944Q3P0-F1
#
_cell.length_a   1.000
_cell.length_b   1.000
_cell.length_c   1.000
_cell.angle_alpha   90.00
_cell.angle_beta   90.00
_cell.angle_gamma   90.00
#
_symmetry.space_group_name_H-M   'P 1'
#
loop_
_entity.id
_entity.type
_entity.pdbx_description
1 polymer ?
#
loop_
_entity_poly.entity_id
_entity_poly.type
_entity_poly.pdbx_seq_one_letter_code
_entity_poly.pdbx_strand_id
1 'polypeptide(L)'
;MTQSSESSPLVAGLARLVPSVVPVAGADPELVALGERYWALAGFAPELGTPVWCEKTKAISVAGWGRQLYAVAAAGVRAVVPERECPQCGGALSLTSRTAFQQVLDDEETVCVDCTPSLLEAIQSVIDPARKAKREQARARELAQQASQEARACWIAEQKEAIAADHPASFPRDDAFPSAGVKEMVATLALLRFAPTTSPIFRVRDWVTPLWPETDKASTIVASTIQSGLLAIHPDSPPDAFVWEPQSYEDALEQAGGDLDAVASPELTDQFYPLAASLFAPWGSSAGTAVQALDDHLVEELRPSGMKAARQEDLLALAQELIAGEALRYFTNRLDELNLPDVPANHTARLVDAVGKVSAHRPLGEIYNLAWRATRAAAEAAQKNPRAPRANMTTHAVNQLESLAKQAVDQPDWLIKPFSENQRYGAAAMTRVLFFNVLDVNPFEAVLPSLCASLPAPIPEYDEGGAADPGSAPGPQLEAPVDLAWLADNQQSWNPQEVPRLLNVVEKQASTLPDPQVDDWVLARGATHLKVLYENLEPLIGAHHAAMAAFGAAPLLIHPLSFTDEPRTSGVFLQELMSHFLVKSKIDQDTPSPTDTLPK
;
A
#
# COMPACT_ATOMS: atom_id res chain seq x y z
N MET A 1 16.96 -30.73 54.93
CA MET A 1 18.08 -31.69 54.88
C MET A 1 19.12 -31.15 53.90
N THR A 2 20.01 -30.30 54.39
CA THR A 2 21.18 -29.79 53.66
C THR A 2 22.31 -30.78 53.87
N GLN A 3 22.52 -31.68 52.91
CA GLN A 3 23.76 -32.44 52.83
C GLN A 3 24.86 -31.46 52.46
N SER A 4 25.70 -31.11 53.44
CA SER A 4 26.97 -30.43 53.20
C SER A 4 27.80 -31.35 52.30
N SER A 5 27.95 -30.97 51.03
CA SER A 5 28.84 -31.68 50.11
C SER A 5 30.26 -31.51 50.64
N GLU A 6 30.86 -32.58 51.15
CA GLU A 6 32.30 -32.64 51.36
C GLU A 6 32.97 -32.42 50.00
N SER A 7 33.46 -31.19 49.78
CA SER A 7 34.23 -30.83 48.60
C SER A 7 35.41 -31.79 48.46
N SER A 8 35.43 -32.55 47.38
CA SER A 8 36.48 -33.52 47.06
C SER A 8 37.87 -32.89 47.25
N PRO A 9 38.84 -33.59 47.88
CA PRO A 9 40.18 -33.04 48.18
C PRO A 9 40.92 -32.53 46.93
N LEU A 10 40.54 -32.98 45.73
CA LEU A 10 41.00 -32.46 44.45
C LEU A 10 40.63 -30.98 44.23
N VAL A 11 39.39 -30.58 44.52
CA VAL A 11 38.90 -29.21 44.26
C VAL A 11 39.50 -28.19 45.25
N ALA A 12 39.75 -28.62 46.49
CA ALA A 12 40.38 -27.77 47.51
C ALA A 12 41.82 -27.36 47.16
N GLY A 13 42.56 -28.19 46.42
CA GLY A 13 43.88 -27.86 45.90
C GLY A 13 43.84 -26.83 44.76
N LEU A 14 42.85 -26.92 43.87
CA LEU A 14 42.70 -26.04 42.71
C LEU A 14 42.30 -24.61 43.09
N ALA A 15 41.64 -24.41 44.23
CA ALA A 15 41.28 -23.07 44.72
C ALA A 15 42.50 -22.14 44.91
N ARG A 16 43.68 -22.71 45.21
CA ARG A 16 44.94 -21.95 45.32
C ARG A 16 45.49 -21.48 43.98
N LEU A 17 45.06 -22.10 42.89
CA LEU A 17 45.48 -21.78 41.53
C LEU A 17 44.54 -20.78 40.85
N VAL A 18 43.47 -20.32 41.51
CA VAL A 18 42.57 -19.31 40.94
C VAL A 18 43.35 -18.03 40.67
N PRO A 19 43.42 -17.55 39.42
CA PRO A 19 44.23 -16.40 39.10
C PRO A 19 43.64 -15.13 39.72
N SER A 20 44.51 -14.32 40.29
CA SER A 20 44.19 -12.95 40.67
C SER A 20 44.17 -12.06 39.42
N VAL A 21 43.06 -11.35 39.19
CA VAL A 21 42.93 -10.45 38.04
C VAL A 21 43.33 -9.05 38.48
N VAL A 22 44.41 -8.54 37.90
CA VAL A 22 45.00 -7.23 38.25
C VAL A 22 44.93 -6.31 37.02
N PRO A 23 44.32 -5.11 37.12
CA PRO A 23 44.31 -4.15 36.02
C PRO A 23 45.73 -3.75 35.60
N VAL A 24 45.94 -3.62 34.29
CA VAL A 24 47.18 -3.07 33.75
C VAL A 24 47.19 -1.56 34.01
N ALA A 25 48.30 -1.05 34.55
CA ALA A 25 48.43 0.37 34.86
C ALA A 25 48.23 1.24 33.61
N GLY A 26 47.29 2.18 33.67
CA GLY A 26 46.97 3.09 32.56
C GLY A 26 46.19 2.47 31.39
N ALA A 27 45.68 1.24 31.54
CA ALA A 27 44.82 0.63 30.54
C ALA A 27 43.47 1.36 30.42
N ASP A 28 42.87 1.29 29.24
CA ASP A 28 41.55 1.85 28.98
C ASP A 28 40.49 1.13 29.86
N PRO A 29 39.59 1.85 30.55
CA PRO A 29 38.58 1.23 31.40
C PRO A 29 37.72 0.17 30.69
N GLU A 30 37.46 0.36 29.39
CA GLU A 30 36.71 -0.62 28.59
C GLU A 30 37.50 -1.93 28.41
N LEU A 31 38.83 -1.85 28.24
CA LEU A 31 39.72 -3.02 28.18
C LEU A 31 39.80 -3.72 29.53
N VAL A 32 39.84 -2.98 30.64
CA VAL A 32 39.83 -3.55 31.99
C VAL A 32 38.54 -4.37 32.19
N ALA A 33 37.38 -3.78 31.88
CA ALA A 33 36.09 -4.46 31.99
C ALA A 33 35.98 -5.71 31.10
N LEU A 34 36.49 -5.65 29.86
CA LEU A 34 36.56 -6.81 28.96
C LEU A 34 37.51 -7.89 29.51
N GLY A 35 38.64 -7.49 30.10
CA GLY A 35 39.59 -8.36 30.75
C GLY A 35 39.02 -9.08 31.98
N GLU A 36 38.30 -8.36 32.83
CA GLU A 36 37.60 -8.91 34.00
C GLU A 36 36.53 -9.92 33.59
N ARG A 37 35.68 -9.59 32.60
CA ARG A 37 34.70 -10.54 32.04
C ARG A 37 35.36 -11.78 31.43
N TYR A 38 36.49 -11.59 30.74
CA TYR A 38 37.24 -12.70 30.17
C TYR A 38 37.85 -13.61 31.23
N TRP A 39 38.28 -13.10 32.38
CA TRP A 39 38.86 -13.93 33.45
C TRP A 39 37.88 -14.31 34.56
N ALA A 40 36.61 -13.89 34.48
CA ALA A 40 35.57 -14.24 35.44
C ALA A 40 35.34 -15.77 35.50
N LEU A 41 35.84 -16.37 36.58
CA LEU A 41 35.76 -17.80 36.87
C LEU A 41 34.62 -18.05 37.88
N ALA A 42 33.67 -18.92 37.52
CA ALA A 42 32.56 -19.31 38.39
C ALA A 42 32.97 -20.40 39.41
N GLY A 43 34.00 -21.18 39.08
CA GLY A 43 34.54 -22.25 39.91
C GLY A 43 35.14 -23.37 39.07
N PHE A 44 35.18 -24.57 39.64
CA PHE A 44 35.65 -25.78 38.96
C PHE A 44 34.53 -26.83 38.91
N ALA A 45 34.45 -27.57 37.81
CA ALA A 45 33.52 -28.68 37.67
C ALA A 45 33.86 -29.80 38.68
N PRO A 46 32.92 -30.26 39.53
CA PRO A 46 33.21 -31.23 40.60
C PRO A 46 33.77 -32.57 40.10
N GLU A 47 33.41 -32.97 38.88
CA GLU A 47 33.68 -34.28 38.31
C GLU A 47 35.03 -34.36 37.60
N LEU A 48 35.45 -33.27 36.96
CA LEU A 48 36.62 -33.23 36.07
C LEU A 48 37.70 -32.23 36.52
N GLY A 49 37.41 -31.40 37.52
CA GLY A 49 38.33 -30.34 37.96
C GLY A 49 38.56 -29.24 36.93
N THR A 50 37.77 -29.20 35.85
CA THR A 50 37.93 -28.23 34.76
C THR A 50 37.35 -26.85 35.13
N PRO A 51 37.93 -25.75 34.65
CA PRO A 51 37.49 -24.40 34.99
C PRO A 51 36.15 -24.09 34.31
N VAL A 52 35.20 -23.59 35.11
CA VAL A 52 33.89 -23.12 34.65
C VAL A 52 33.91 -21.60 34.65
N TRP A 53 33.78 -21.01 33.46
CA TRP A 53 33.80 -19.56 33.27
C TRP A 53 32.40 -18.96 33.41
N CYS A 54 32.29 -17.77 33.99
CA CYS A 54 31.01 -17.05 34.11
C CYS A 54 30.42 -16.72 32.74
N GLU A 55 31.26 -16.45 31.75
CA GLU A 55 30.83 -16.10 30.39
C GLU A 55 31.63 -16.87 29.33
N LYS A 56 30.95 -17.35 28.29
CA LYS A 56 31.57 -17.99 27.12
C LYS A 56 32.31 -16.95 26.29
N THR A 57 33.48 -17.28 25.74
CA THR A 57 34.29 -16.35 24.93
C THR A 57 33.52 -15.75 23.74
N LYS A 58 32.61 -16.51 23.11
CA LYS A 58 31.76 -16.02 22.02
C LYS A 58 30.71 -14.98 22.43
N ALA A 59 30.39 -14.86 23.72
CA ALA A 59 29.43 -13.89 24.24
C ALA A 59 30.10 -12.54 24.60
N ILE A 60 31.43 -12.52 24.74
CA ILE A 60 32.20 -11.30 25.05
C ILE A 60 32.50 -10.58 23.73
N SER A 61 31.76 -9.51 23.45
CA SER A 61 32.01 -8.67 22.27
C SER A 61 33.26 -7.81 22.46
N VAL A 62 34.16 -7.86 21.48
CA VAL A 62 35.36 -7.01 21.38
C VAL A 62 35.32 -6.11 20.14
N ALA A 63 34.11 -5.81 19.65
CA ALA A 63 33.90 -4.96 18.49
C ALA A 63 34.67 -3.63 18.66
N GLY A 64 35.45 -3.27 17.64
CA GLY A 64 36.33 -2.09 17.66
C GLY A 64 37.75 -2.32 18.20
N TRP A 65 37.98 -3.33 19.06
CA TRP A 65 39.28 -3.55 19.72
C TRP A 65 40.19 -4.56 18.99
N GLY A 66 39.62 -5.49 18.23
CA GLY A 66 40.37 -6.48 17.45
C GLY A 66 39.62 -7.81 17.33
N ARG A 67 40.24 -8.82 16.71
CA ARG A 67 39.64 -10.16 16.55
C ARG A 67 40.02 -11.14 17.67
N GLN A 68 41.10 -10.86 18.40
CA GLN A 68 41.68 -11.77 19.40
C GLN A 68 41.29 -11.34 20.81
N LEU A 69 40.20 -11.92 21.33
CA LEU A 69 39.67 -11.61 22.67
C LEU A 69 40.72 -11.74 23.78
N TYR A 70 41.60 -12.75 23.71
CA TYR A 70 42.65 -12.93 24.72
C TYR A 70 43.70 -11.80 24.70
N ALA A 71 44.03 -11.26 23.53
CA ALA A 71 44.94 -10.11 23.41
C ALA A 71 44.27 -8.82 23.90
N VAL A 72 42.97 -8.65 23.64
CA VAL A 72 42.17 -7.53 24.19
C VAL A 72 42.08 -7.61 25.71
N ALA A 73 41.82 -8.80 26.27
CA ALA A 73 41.81 -9.03 27.70
C ALA A 73 43.19 -8.78 28.34
N ALA A 74 44.25 -9.28 27.72
CA ALA A 74 45.62 -9.06 28.17
C ALA A 74 46.10 -7.60 27.98
N ALA A 75 45.42 -6.79 27.15
CA ALA A 75 45.68 -5.36 27.10
C ALA A 75 45.08 -4.61 28.31
N GLY A 76 44.00 -5.13 28.90
CA GLY A 76 43.30 -4.52 30.05
C GLY A 76 43.76 -5.02 31.41
N VAL A 77 43.99 -6.33 31.57
CA VAL A 77 44.30 -6.96 32.85
C VAL A 77 45.41 -8.00 32.74
N ARG A 78 46.01 -8.38 33.87
CA ARG A 78 46.90 -9.53 34.04
C ARG A 78 46.21 -10.54 34.95
N ALA A 79 46.06 -11.78 34.51
CA ALA A 79 45.60 -12.89 35.33
C ALA A 79 46.81 -13.62 35.91
N VAL A 80 47.14 -13.36 37.17
CA VAL A 80 48.35 -13.87 37.82
C VAL A 80 48.00 -15.06 38.71
N VAL A 81 48.60 -16.22 38.44
CA VAL A 81 48.40 -17.43 39.24
C VAL A 81 49.24 -17.33 40.53
N PRO A 82 48.64 -17.49 41.72
CA PRO A 82 49.39 -17.49 42.97
C PRO A 82 50.43 -18.61 43.01
N GLU A 83 51.58 -18.35 43.63
CA GLU A 83 52.63 -19.35 43.93
C GLU A 83 53.27 -20.05 42.71
N ARG A 84 52.97 -19.61 41.48
CA ARG A 84 53.61 -20.11 40.25
C ARG A 84 54.50 -19.04 39.63
N GLU A 85 55.69 -19.47 39.23
CA GLU A 85 56.68 -18.64 38.55
C GLU A 85 56.78 -19.01 37.06
N CYS A 86 57.07 -18.02 36.23
CA CYS A 86 57.33 -18.21 34.82
C CYS A 86 58.68 -18.93 34.64
N PRO A 87 58.73 -20.07 33.92
CA PRO A 87 59.96 -20.84 33.74
C PRO A 87 61.04 -20.09 32.95
N GLN A 88 60.66 -19.05 32.20
CA GLN A 88 61.58 -18.28 31.37
C GLN A 88 62.19 -17.05 32.08
N CYS A 89 61.42 -16.33 32.90
CA CYS A 89 61.90 -15.09 33.54
C CYS A 89 61.97 -15.15 35.07
N GLY A 90 61.46 -16.22 35.70
CA GLY A 90 61.40 -16.37 37.17
C GLY A 90 60.44 -15.41 37.87
N GLY A 91 59.69 -14.58 37.14
CA GLY A 91 58.64 -13.70 37.70
C GLY A 91 57.32 -14.42 37.93
N ALA A 92 56.35 -13.75 38.55
CA ALA A 92 55.01 -14.32 38.76
C ALA A 92 54.33 -14.71 37.42
N LEU A 93 53.68 -15.87 37.39
CA LEU A 93 53.08 -16.41 36.17
C LEU A 93 51.78 -15.66 35.80
N SER A 94 51.87 -14.75 34.82
CA SER A 94 50.72 -14.11 34.19
C SER A 94 50.23 -14.92 32.98
N LEU A 95 48.96 -15.31 32.98
CA LEU A 95 48.41 -16.22 31.98
C LEU A 95 48.16 -15.54 30.63
N THR A 96 48.51 -16.22 29.53
CA THR A 96 48.33 -15.73 28.16
C THR A 96 46.91 -15.95 27.62
N SER A 97 46.19 -16.97 28.12
CA SER A 97 44.83 -17.30 27.70
C SER A 97 44.14 -18.26 28.67
N ARG A 98 42.81 -18.47 28.54
CA ARG A 98 42.09 -19.51 29.28
C ARG A 98 42.63 -20.92 29.02
N THR A 99 43.22 -21.17 27.86
CA THR A 99 43.90 -22.43 27.54
C THR A 99 45.19 -22.57 28.34
N ALA A 100 45.99 -21.51 28.47
CA ALA A 100 47.17 -21.54 29.33
C ALA A 100 46.81 -21.77 30.80
N PHE A 101 45.63 -21.32 31.25
CA PHE A 101 45.14 -21.68 32.58
C PHE A 101 44.90 -23.18 32.70
N GLN A 102 44.24 -23.80 31.71
CA GLN A 102 44.03 -25.25 31.69
C GLN A 102 45.37 -26.01 31.76
N GLN A 103 46.37 -25.59 31.00
CA GLN A 103 47.71 -26.19 31.04
C GLN A 103 48.37 -26.11 32.41
N VAL A 104 48.21 -24.99 33.13
CA VAL A 104 48.68 -24.87 34.52
C VAL A 104 47.96 -25.83 35.46
N LEU A 105 46.65 -26.08 35.25
CA LEU A 105 45.89 -27.07 36.02
C LEU A 105 46.36 -28.50 35.72
N ASP A 106 46.81 -28.76 34.49
CA ASP A 106 47.36 -30.03 34.04
C ASP A 106 48.86 -30.20 34.38
N ASP A 107 49.43 -29.26 35.15
CA ASP A 107 50.84 -29.18 35.57
C ASP A 107 51.84 -29.10 34.40
N GLU A 108 51.40 -28.59 33.25
CA GLU A 108 52.26 -28.28 32.10
C GLU A 108 52.99 -26.94 32.31
N GLU A 109 54.23 -26.86 31.82
CA GLU A 109 54.99 -25.62 31.83
C GLU A 109 54.38 -24.59 30.85
N THR A 110 54.01 -23.42 31.37
CA THR A 110 53.51 -22.30 30.57
C THR A 110 54.33 -21.05 30.79
N VAL A 111 54.45 -20.25 29.74
CA VAL A 111 55.23 -19.01 29.73
C VAL A 111 54.31 -17.82 29.97
N CYS A 112 54.78 -16.82 30.73
CA CYS A 112 53.97 -15.66 31.06
C CYS A 112 53.72 -14.72 29.85
N VAL A 113 52.75 -13.79 30.00
CA VAL A 113 52.43 -12.78 28.99
C VAL A 113 53.68 -12.01 28.54
N ASP A 114 54.51 -11.59 29.49
CA ASP A 114 55.68 -10.73 29.23
C ASP A 114 56.83 -11.48 28.55
N CYS A 115 56.79 -12.82 28.55
CA CYS A 115 57.73 -13.68 27.85
C CYS A 115 57.21 -14.20 26.51
N THR A 116 56.03 -13.73 26.05
CA THR A 116 55.40 -14.16 24.80
C THR A 116 55.37 -13.01 23.78
N PRO A 117 56.39 -12.87 22.89
CA PRO A 117 56.53 -11.71 22.01
C PRO A 117 55.34 -11.49 21.08
N SER A 118 54.79 -12.56 20.51
CA SER A 118 53.62 -12.48 19.61
C SER A 118 52.37 -11.95 20.31
N LEU A 119 52.19 -12.24 21.60
CA LEU A 119 51.10 -11.68 22.39
C LEU A 119 51.36 -10.21 22.75
N LEU A 120 52.61 -9.85 23.08
CA LEU A 120 52.98 -8.45 23.32
C LEU A 120 52.76 -7.58 22.07
N GLU A 121 53.12 -8.07 20.89
CA GLU A 121 52.83 -7.39 19.62
C GLU A 121 51.31 -7.22 19.40
N ALA A 122 50.51 -8.25 19.70
CA ALA A 122 49.06 -8.17 19.61
C ALA A 122 48.48 -7.17 20.62
N ILE A 123 48.96 -7.16 21.87
CA ILE A 123 48.57 -6.19 22.90
C ILE A 123 48.91 -4.76 22.45
N GLN A 124 50.13 -4.54 21.94
CA GLN A 124 50.57 -3.23 21.44
C GLN A 124 49.66 -2.73 20.31
N SER A 125 49.21 -3.64 19.45
CA SER A 125 48.25 -3.36 18.38
C SER A 125 46.86 -2.95 18.89
N VAL A 126 46.45 -3.41 20.09
CA VAL A 126 45.17 -3.05 20.71
C VAL A 126 45.24 -1.66 21.36
N ILE A 127 46.34 -1.37 22.07
CA ILE A 127 46.57 -0.12 22.80
C ILE A 127 47.14 1.03 21.95
N ASP A 128 47.38 0.80 20.67
CA ASP A 128 47.90 1.81 19.72
C ASP A 128 47.06 3.12 19.77
N PRO A 129 47.67 4.26 20.13
CA PRO A 129 46.99 5.56 20.19
C PRO A 129 46.31 5.97 18.88
N ALA A 130 46.88 5.61 17.72
CA ALA A 130 46.29 5.94 16.43
C ALA A 130 44.98 5.18 16.21
N ARG A 131 44.90 3.92 16.66
CA ARG A 131 43.67 3.13 16.62
C ARG A 131 42.66 3.61 17.65
N LYS A 132 43.11 4.05 18.83
CA LYS A 132 42.24 4.69 19.83
C LYS A 132 41.57 5.95 19.25
N ALA A 133 42.36 6.86 18.69
CA ALA A 133 41.84 8.07 18.05
C ALA A 133 40.86 7.77 16.91
N LYS A 134 41.16 6.76 16.07
CA LYS A 134 40.24 6.31 15.01
C LYS A 134 38.92 5.75 15.55
N ARG A 135 38.95 4.99 16.66
CA ARG A 135 37.74 4.47 17.33
C ARG A 135 36.91 5.60 17.91
N GLU A 136 37.54 6.53 18.61
CA GLU A 136 36.86 7.70 19.19
C GLU A 136 36.22 8.56 18.10
N GLN A 137 36.92 8.80 16.98
CA GLN A 137 36.35 9.50 15.84
C GLN A 137 35.18 8.73 15.21
N ALA A 138 35.29 7.40 15.07
CA ALA A 138 34.20 6.58 14.55
C ALA A 138 32.97 6.65 15.47
N ARG A 139 33.16 6.49 16.78
CA ARG A 139 32.09 6.61 17.79
C ARG A 139 31.46 7.99 17.78
N ALA A 140 32.26 9.06 17.67
CA ALA A 140 31.75 10.43 17.57
C ALA A 140 30.92 10.64 16.29
N ARG A 141 31.34 10.09 15.15
CA ARG A 141 30.57 10.14 13.90
C ARG A 141 29.26 9.35 13.99
N GLU A 142 29.30 8.18 14.61
CA GLU A 142 28.13 7.31 14.79
C GLU A 142 27.11 7.97 15.71
N LEU A 143 27.55 8.57 16.82
CA LEU A 143 26.71 9.39 17.70
C LEU A 143 26.14 10.61 16.98
N ALA A 144 26.93 11.33 16.18
CA ALA A 144 26.45 12.46 15.41
C ALA A 144 25.42 12.05 14.33
N GLN A 145 25.61 10.90 13.69
CA GLN A 145 24.65 10.35 12.74
C GLN A 145 23.35 9.93 13.43
N GLN A 146 23.43 9.29 14.60
CA GLN A 146 22.27 8.94 15.40
C GLN A 146 21.49 10.19 15.81
N ALA A 147 22.16 11.20 16.37
CA ALA A 147 21.53 12.47 16.74
C ALA A 147 20.86 13.16 15.54
N SER A 148 21.51 13.16 14.37
CA SER A 148 20.92 13.72 13.15
C SER A 148 19.71 12.92 12.65
N GLN A 149 19.70 11.60 12.81
CA GLN A 149 18.55 10.75 12.44
C GLN A 149 17.38 10.95 13.41
N GLU A 150 17.66 11.07 14.71
CA GLU A 150 16.68 11.36 15.75
C GLU A 150 16.04 12.74 15.54
N ALA A 151 16.84 13.77 15.26
CA ALA A 151 16.35 15.11 14.93
C ALA A 151 15.46 15.10 13.68
N ARG A 152 15.89 14.42 12.60
CA ARG A 152 15.07 14.24 11.39
C ARG A 152 13.74 13.51 11.68
N ALA A 153 13.77 12.49 12.53
CA ALA A 153 12.57 11.75 12.91
C ALA A 153 11.59 12.63 13.71
N CYS A 154 12.09 13.46 14.63
CA CYS A 154 11.28 14.43 15.37
C CYS A 154 10.67 15.46 14.41
N TRP A 155 11.45 16.00 13.47
CA TRP A 155 10.96 16.95 12.48
C TRP A 155 9.83 16.38 11.63
N ILE A 156 9.94 15.12 11.18
CA ILE A 156 8.86 14.43 10.45
C ILE A 156 7.62 14.20 11.34
N ALA A 157 7.81 13.94 12.64
CA ALA A 157 6.70 13.79 13.57
C ALA A 157 5.95 15.10 13.77
N GLU A 158 6.66 16.23 13.88
CA GLU A 158 6.08 17.58 13.94
C GLU A 158 5.27 17.90 12.68
N GLN A 159 5.78 17.54 11.48
CA GLN A 159 5.01 17.68 10.24
C GLN A 159 3.68 16.92 10.29
N LYS A 160 3.71 15.67 10.75
CA LYS A 160 2.49 14.84 10.86
C LYS A 160 1.49 15.43 11.85
N GLU A 161 1.97 15.97 12.97
CA GLU A 161 1.13 16.64 13.96
C GLU A 161 0.49 17.92 13.37
N ALA A 162 1.25 18.72 12.62
CA ALA A 162 0.75 19.92 11.95
C ALA A 162 -0.35 19.58 10.90
N ILE A 163 -0.15 18.54 10.08
CA ILE A 163 -1.17 18.07 9.13
C ILE A 163 -2.43 17.63 9.87
N ALA A 164 -2.29 16.84 10.94
CA ALA A 164 -3.44 16.35 11.70
C ALA A 164 -4.22 17.49 12.39
N ALA A 165 -3.52 18.57 12.77
CA ALA A 165 -4.13 19.76 13.35
C ALA A 165 -4.91 20.60 12.33
N ASP A 166 -4.35 20.83 11.13
CA ASP A 166 -4.99 21.63 10.07
C ASP A 166 -6.08 20.86 9.31
N HIS A 167 -5.95 19.53 9.23
CA HIS A 167 -6.88 18.65 8.52
C HIS A 167 -7.45 17.55 9.43
N PRO A 168 -8.25 17.91 10.45
CA PRO A 168 -8.82 16.93 11.36
C PRO A 168 -9.83 16.02 10.65
N ALA A 169 -9.79 14.72 10.95
CA ALA A 169 -10.81 13.78 10.51
C ALA A 169 -12.14 14.02 11.26
N SER A 170 -12.98 14.89 10.70
CA SER A 170 -14.33 15.19 11.21
C SER A 170 -15.40 14.52 10.36
N PHE A 171 -16.41 13.96 11.01
CA PHE A 171 -17.54 13.28 10.37
C PHE A 171 -18.88 13.92 10.81
N PRO A 172 -19.29 15.05 10.21
CA PRO A 172 -20.60 15.64 10.48
C PRO A 172 -21.73 14.69 10.05
N ARG A 173 -22.74 14.53 10.92
CA ARG A 173 -23.91 13.65 10.68
C ARG A 173 -25.13 14.37 10.10
N ASP A 174 -25.32 15.63 10.47
CA ASP A 174 -26.59 16.36 10.23
C ASP A 174 -26.46 17.44 9.15
N ASP A 175 -25.30 17.53 8.50
CA ASP A 175 -25.06 18.51 7.46
C ASP A 175 -25.55 17.98 6.10
N ALA A 176 -26.22 18.85 5.34
CA ALA A 176 -26.58 18.52 3.96
C ALA A 176 -25.31 18.37 3.10
N PHE A 177 -25.33 17.40 2.19
CA PHE A 177 -24.25 17.26 1.21
C PHE A 177 -24.08 18.56 0.40
N PRO A 178 -22.84 18.98 0.12
CA PRO A 178 -22.61 20.19 -0.64
C PRO A 178 -23.04 19.98 -2.10
N SER A 179 -23.65 21.01 -2.68
CA SER A 179 -23.94 21.00 -4.11
C SER A 179 -22.64 21.13 -4.90
N ALA A 180 -22.39 20.19 -5.81
CA ALA A 180 -21.22 20.18 -6.69
C ALA A 180 -21.64 20.05 -8.16
N GLY A 181 -20.70 20.34 -9.07
CA GLY A 181 -20.90 20.12 -10.50
C GLY A 181 -20.84 18.63 -10.86
N VAL A 182 -21.37 18.28 -12.05
CA VAL A 182 -21.40 16.89 -12.53
C VAL A 182 -20.00 16.29 -12.63
N LYS A 183 -19.01 17.08 -13.05
CA LYS A 183 -17.61 16.65 -13.13
C LYS A 183 -17.04 16.26 -11.76
N GLU A 184 -17.24 17.10 -10.74
CA GLU A 184 -16.76 16.85 -9.37
C GLU A 184 -17.48 15.66 -8.73
N MET A 185 -18.78 15.51 -8.99
CA MET A 185 -19.57 14.36 -8.52
C MET A 185 -19.07 13.04 -9.13
N VAL A 186 -18.88 12.99 -10.46
CA VAL A 186 -18.35 11.81 -11.15
C VAL A 186 -16.89 11.52 -10.72
N ALA A 187 -16.08 12.55 -10.53
CA ALA A 187 -14.71 12.40 -10.05
C ALA A 187 -14.67 11.81 -8.64
N THR A 188 -15.51 12.32 -7.74
CA THR A 188 -15.63 11.78 -6.38
C THR A 188 -16.09 10.33 -6.42
N LEU A 189 -17.11 10.00 -7.22
CA LEU A 189 -17.58 8.63 -7.35
C LEU A 189 -16.50 7.68 -7.91
N ALA A 190 -15.67 8.16 -8.84
CA ALA A 190 -14.49 7.44 -9.32
C ALA A 190 -13.43 7.24 -8.23
N LEU A 191 -13.19 8.27 -7.41
CA LEU A 191 -12.30 8.19 -6.25
C LEU A 191 -12.78 7.14 -5.24
N LEU A 192 -14.07 7.06 -4.96
CA LEU A 192 -14.63 6.10 -4.00
C LEU A 192 -14.57 4.65 -4.52
N ARG A 193 -14.82 4.42 -5.82
CA ARG A 193 -14.99 3.06 -6.38
C ARG A 193 -13.72 2.42 -6.93
N PHE A 194 -12.74 3.22 -7.36
CA PHE A 194 -11.51 2.72 -7.99
C PHE A 194 -10.26 2.86 -7.13
N ALA A 195 -10.36 3.51 -5.96
CA ALA A 195 -9.24 3.59 -5.05
C ALA A 195 -8.88 2.19 -4.48
N PRO A 196 -7.57 1.89 -4.33
CA PRO A 196 -7.12 0.67 -3.65
C PRO A 196 -7.66 0.51 -2.22
N THR A 197 -7.88 1.63 -1.53
CA THR A 197 -8.51 1.72 -0.21
C THR A 197 -9.50 2.87 -0.23
N THR A 198 -10.65 2.72 0.42
CA THR A 198 -11.75 3.71 0.37
C THR A 198 -11.76 4.70 1.54
N SER A 199 -11.10 4.36 2.66
CA SER A 199 -10.88 5.29 3.77
C SER A 199 -9.61 4.93 4.55
N PRO A 200 -8.53 5.72 4.41
CA PRO A 200 -8.41 6.83 3.47
C PRO A 200 -8.44 6.35 2.00
N ILE A 201 -8.95 7.21 1.13
CA ILE A 201 -8.79 7.11 -0.31
C ILE A 201 -7.28 7.21 -0.61
N PHE A 202 -6.72 6.14 -1.15
CA PHE A 202 -5.29 6.07 -1.43
C PHE A 202 -4.85 7.09 -2.49
N ARG A 203 -3.62 7.58 -2.35
CA ARG A 203 -3.03 8.64 -3.19
C ARG A 203 -3.15 8.33 -4.69
N VAL A 204 -3.76 9.25 -5.44
CA VAL A 204 -4.05 9.07 -6.88
C VAL A 204 -2.78 8.89 -7.71
N ARG A 205 -1.66 9.51 -7.30
CA ARG A 205 -0.37 9.37 -8.01
C ARG A 205 0.14 7.93 -8.09
N ASP A 206 -0.31 7.06 -7.18
CA ASP A 206 0.14 5.67 -7.07
C ASP A 206 -0.82 4.68 -7.76
N TRP A 207 -1.88 5.17 -8.41
CA TRP A 207 -2.89 4.31 -9.03
C TRP A 207 -2.38 3.68 -10.33
N VAL A 208 -2.76 2.41 -10.55
CA VAL A 208 -2.49 1.70 -11.81
C VAL A 208 -3.40 2.22 -12.93
N THR A 209 -4.69 2.44 -12.62
CA THR A 209 -5.66 3.02 -13.55
C THR A 209 -5.69 4.53 -13.32
N PRO A 210 -5.45 5.37 -14.34
CA PRO A 210 -5.49 6.80 -14.14
C PRO A 210 -6.91 7.26 -13.80
N LEU A 211 -7.04 8.29 -12.94
CA LEU A 211 -8.33 8.87 -12.59
C LEU A 211 -9.02 9.49 -13.83
N TRP A 212 -8.24 10.25 -14.60
CA TRP A 212 -8.65 10.96 -15.81
C TRP A 212 -7.78 10.51 -16.99
N PRO A 213 -8.26 10.52 -18.26
CA PRO A 213 -7.46 10.11 -19.41
C PRO A 213 -6.14 10.89 -19.58
N GLU A 214 -6.13 12.19 -19.26
CA GLU A 214 -4.94 13.04 -19.24
C GLU A 214 -4.40 13.19 -17.80
N THR A 215 -3.17 12.75 -17.54
CA THR A 215 -2.57 12.79 -16.19
C THR A 215 -2.51 14.19 -15.60
N ASP A 216 -2.26 15.21 -16.43
CA ASP A 216 -2.06 16.59 -15.97
C ASP A 216 -3.35 17.23 -15.42
N LYS A 217 -4.51 16.77 -15.90
CA LYS A 217 -5.82 17.25 -15.43
C LYS A 217 -6.25 16.62 -14.11
N ALA A 218 -5.72 15.43 -13.76
CA ALA A 218 -6.12 14.72 -12.56
C ALA A 218 -5.90 15.57 -11.29
N SER A 219 -4.79 16.34 -11.22
CA SER A 219 -4.50 17.20 -10.07
C SER A 219 -5.57 18.28 -9.87
N THR A 220 -6.00 18.94 -10.95
CA THR A 220 -7.03 19.99 -10.90
C THR A 220 -8.39 19.38 -10.52
N ILE A 221 -8.70 18.18 -11.02
CA ILE A 221 -9.93 17.47 -10.70
C ILE A 221 -9.97 17.11 -9.20
N VAL A 222 -8.91 16.54 -8.65
CA VAL A 222 -8.84 16.23 -7.22
C VAL A 222 -8.90 17.50 -6.37
N ALA A 223 -8.25 18.59 -6.78
CA ALA A 223 -8.39 19.86 -6.09
C ALA A 223 -9.85 20.38 -6.10
N SER A 224 -10.55 20.26 -7.23
CA SER A 224 -11.95 20.69 -7.35
C SER A 224 -12.92 19.86 -6.51
N THR A 225 -12.68 18.56 -6.31
CA THR A 225 -13.50 17.71 -5.42
C THR A 225 -13.30 18.04 -3.95
N ILE A 226 -12.11 18.50 -3.57
CA ILE A 226 -11.82 19.00 -2.22
C ILE A 226 -12.47 20.37 -2.03
N GLN A 227 -12.33 21.27 -3.01
CA GLN A 227 -12.91 22.63 -2.95
C GLN A 227 -14.44 22.62 -2.94
N SER A 228 -15.08 21.64 -3.58
CA SER A 228 -16.53 21.46 -3.51
C SER A 228 -17.01 20.89 -2.17
N GLY A 229 -16.09 20.46 -1.29
CA GLY A 229 -16.40 19.84 0.00
C GLY A 229 -16.88 18.39 -0.09
N LEU A 230 -16.91 17.78 -1.28
CA LEU A 230 -17.29 16.37 -1.40
C LEU A 230 -16.26 15.47 -0.71
N LEU A 231 -14.98 15.82 -0.78
CA LEU A 231 -13.89 15.14 -0.11
C LEU A 231 -13.07 16.10 0.76
N ALA A 232 -12.38 15.56 1.75
CA ALA A 232 -11.44 16.29 2.59
C ALA A 232 -10.07 15.59 2.62
N ILE A 233 -9.03 16.34 2.96
CA ILE A 233 -7.67 15.81 3.14
C ILE A 233 -7.63 15.02 4.45
N HIS A 234 -7.15 13.79 4.41
CA HIS A 234 -7.04 12.93 5.58
C HIS A 234 -5.84 13.35 6.46
N PRO A 235 -5.96 13.34 7.80
CA PRO A 235 -4.86 13.73 8.71
C PRO A 235 -3.61 12.87 8.56
N ASP A 236 -3.76 11.60 8.18
CA ASP A 236 -2.62 10.70 7.89
C ASP A 236 -2.02 10.90 6.48
N SER A 237 -2.34 12.00 5.80
CA SER A 237 -1.66 12.35 4.54
C SER A 237 -0.15 12.46 4.77
N PRO A 238 0.68 11.97 3.84
CA PRO A 238 2.12 11.98 4.06
C PRO A 238 2.67 13.42 3.97
N PRO A 239 3.74 13.77 4.71
CA PRO A 239 4.31 15.12 4.66
C PRO A 239 4.73 15.59 3.27
N ASP A 240 5.12 14.68 2.36
CA ASP A 240 5.49 15.02 0.99
C ASP A 240 4.30 15.42 0.11
N ALA A 241 3.06 15.33 0.62
CA ALA A 241 1.87 15.86 -0.04
C ALA A 241 1.70 17.37 0.16
N PHE A 242 2.50 18.02 1.03
CA PHE A 242 2.34 19.42 1.39
C PHE A 242 3.59 20.23 1.08
N VAL A 243 3.41 21.54 0.94
CA VAL A 243 4.52 22.49 0.83
C VAL A 243 4.83 23.02 2.24
N TRP A 244 6.10 22.93 2.63
CA TRP A 244 6.59 23.28 3.96
C TRP A 244 7.54 24.46 3.91
N GLU A 245 7.59 25.21 5.00
CA GLU A 245 8.63 26.21 5.26
C GLU A 245 9.34 25.87 6.59
N PRO A 246 10.65 25.57 6.60
CA PRO A 246 11.53 25.34 5.45
C PRO A 246 11.11 24.13 4.57
N GLN A 247 11.53 24.13 3.30
CA GLN A 247 11.12 23.12 2.31
C GLN A 247 11.60 21.69 2.66
N SER A 248 12.74 21.58 3.34
CA SER A 248 13.30 20.29 3.79
C SER A 248 14.03 20.41 5.12
N TYR A 249 14.21 19.27 5.79
CA TYR A 249 15.04 19.17 7.00
C TYR A 249 16.49 19.60 6.71
N GLU A 250 17.01 19.25 5.54
CA GLU A 250 18.35 19.64 5.11
C GLU A 250 18.49 21.17 4.98
N ASP A 251 17.49 21.85 4.41
CA ASP A 251 17.48 23.32 4.32
C ASP A 251 17.37 23.97 5.71
N ALA A 252 16.52 23.41 6.59
CA ALA A 252 16.37 23.88 7.97
C ALA A 252 17.69 23.73 8.75
N LEU A 253 18.39 22.61 8.57
CA LEU A 253 19.69 22.35 9.19
C LEU A 253 20.79 23.27 8.65
N GLU A 254 20.80 23.55 7.34
CA GLU A 254 21.72 24.50 6.73
C GLU A 254 21.49 25.92 7.28
N GLN A 255 20.23 26.35 7.40
CA GLN A 255 19.86 27.65 7.99
C GLN A 255 20.26 27.74 9.47
N ALA A 256 20.20 26.64 10.21
CA ALA A 256 20.70 26.53 11.58
C ALA A 256 22.22 26.42 11.70
N GLY A 257 22.96 26.44 10.57
CA GLY A 257 24.42 26.32 10.56
C GLY A 257 24.94 24.95 11.01
N GLY A 258 24.11 23.90 10.89
CA GLY A 258 24.43 22.53 11.33
C GLY A 258 24.16 22.26 12.81
N ASP A 259 23.61 23.21 13.56
CA ASP A 259 23.19 23.00 14.95
C ASP A 259 21.82 22.30 15.00
N LEU A 260 21.79 21.09 15.55
CA LEU A 260 20.59 20.26 15.66
C LEU A 260 19.55 20.86 16.62
N ASP A 261 19.99 21.59 17.64
CA ASP A 261 19.10 22.17 18.66
C ASP A 261 18.47 23.50 18.18
N ALA A 262 18.99 24.07 17.08
CA ALA A 262 18.52 25.33 16.49
C ALA A 262 17.74 25.12 15.18
N VAL A 263 17.47 23.87 14.79
CA VAL A 263 16.65 23.56 13.61
C VAL A 263 15.23 24.09 13.82
N ALA A 264 14.77 24.94 12.91
CA ALA A 264 13.41 25.47 12.96
C ALA A 264 12.37 24.35 12.77
N SER A 265 11.28 24.42 13.54
CA SER A 265 10.12 23.56 13.35
C SER A 265 9.50 23.78 11.96
N PRO A 266 8.97 22.72 11.33
CA PRO A 266 8.34 22.83 10.02
C PRO A 266 6.99 23.53 10.13
N GLU A 267 6.76 24.55 9.30
CA GLU A 267 5.49 25.25 9.19
C GLU A 267 4.75 24.79 7.92
N LEU A 268 3.48 24.43 8.08
CA LEU A 268 2.60 24.01 7.00
C LEU A 268 2.08 25.25 6.25
N THR A 269 2.24 25.28 4.93
CA THR A 269 1.67 26.36 4.08
C THR A 269 0.25 26.03 3.63
N ASP A 270 -0.38 26.96 2.91
CA ASP A 270 -1.70 26.76 2.29
C ASP A 270 -1.68 25.91 1.00
N GLN A 271 -0.48 25.45 0.59
CA GLN A 271 -0.27 24.71 -0.64
C GLN A 271 -0.02 23.23 -0.40
N PHE A 272 -0.61 22.41 -1.27
CA PHE A 272 -0.44 20.95 -1.26
C PHE A 272 -0.47 20.38 -2.68
N TYR A 273 -0.08 19.13 -2.82
CA TYR A 273 -0.07 18.36 -4.06
C TYR A 273 -1.25 17.37 -4.08
N PRO A 274 -2.36 17.67 -4.78
CA PRO A 274 -3.61 16.91 -4.69
C PRO A 274 -3.47 15.40 -4.97
N LEU A 275 -2.60 15.03 -5.92
CA LEU A 275 -2.38 13.62 -6.27
C LEU A 275 -1.58 12.83 -5.22
N ALA A 276 -0.84 13.52 -4.35
CA ALA A 276 -0.03 12.92 -3.30
C ALA A 276 -0.76 12.86 -1.93
N ALA A 277 -1.83 13.64 -1.77
CA ALA A 277 -2.63 13.64 -0.54
C ALA A 277 -3.46 12.35 -0.42
N SER A 278 -3.67 11.92 0.82
CA SER A 278 -4.67 10.91 1.16
C SER A 278 -6.00 11.63 1.42
N LEU A 279 -7.12 11.12 0.91
CA LEU A 279 -8.42 11.81 1.03
C LEU A 279 -9.40 10.97 1.84
N PHE A 280 -10.49 11.57 2.30
CA PHE A 280 -11.62 10.85 2.88
C PHE A 280 -12.94 11.56 2.63
N ALA A 281 -14.03 10.80 2.72
CA ALA A 281 -15.38 11.33 2.70
C ALA A 281 -15.78 11.80 4.12
N PRO A 282 -16.11 13.08 4.35
CA PRO A 282 -16.45 13.57 5.69
C PRO A 282 -17.92 13.34 6.07
N TRP A 283 -18.78 12.88 5.17
CA TRP A 283 -20.24 12.91 5.36
C TRP A 283 -20.80 11.63 5.99
N GLY A 284 -20.70 11.46 7.32
CA GLY A 284 -21.24 10.29 7.99
C GLY A 284 -20.95 10.19 9.48
N SER A 285 -21.07 8.98 10.05
CA SER A 285 -20.82 8.72 11.48
C SER A 285 -19.46 8.11 11.78
N SER A 286 -18.81 7.61 10.74
CA SER A 286 -17.53 6.91 10.71
C SER A 286 -17.02 6.86 9.27
N ALA A 287 -15.74 6.60 9.09
CA ALA A 287 -15.08 6.38 7.80
C ALA A 287 -15.90 5.51 6.81
N GLY A 288 -16.28 4.30 7.23
CA GLY A 288 -17.00 3.37 6.37
C GLY A 288 -18.41 3.86 6.01
N THR A 289 -19.15 4.36 6.99
CA THR A 289 -20.50 4.90 6.73
C THR A 289 -20.47 6.17 5.89
N ALA A 290 -19.41 6.97 5.99
CA ALA A 290 -19.30 8.23 5.27
C ALA A 290 -19.02 8.00 3.77
N VAL A 291 -18.17 7.02 3.46
CA VAL A 291 -17.96 6.56 2.08
C VAL A 291 -19.26 6.05 1.47
N GLN A 292 -19.99 5.18 2.18
CA GLN A 292 -21.24 4.62 1.68
C GLN A 292 -22.31 5.70 1.47
N ALA A 293 -22.51 6.58 2.46
CA ALA A 293 -23.50 7.65 2.37
C ALA A 293 -23.19 8.62 1.21
N LEU A 294 -21.91 8.96 1.00
CA LEU A 294 -21.50 9.79 -0.13
C LEU A 294 -21.67 9.06 -1.47
N ASP A 295 -21.32 7.77 -1.57
CA ASP A 295 -21.54 6.98 -2.78
C ASP A 295 -23.04 6.92 -3.15
N ASP A 296 -23.91 6.57 -2.18
CA ASP A 296 -25.36 6.50 -2.37
C ASP A 296 -25.94 7.84 -2.80
N HIS A 297 -25.51 8.94 -2.15
CA HIS A 297 -25.92 10.28 -2.50
C HIS A 297 -25.53 10.64 -3.93
N LEU A 298 -24.27 10.39 -4.31
CA LEU A 298 -23.77 10.69 -5.65
C LEU A 298 -24.46 9.85 -6.72
N VAL A 299 -24.78 8.58 -6.45
CA VAL A 299 -25.54 7.73 -7.38
C VAL A 299 -26.94 8.29 -7.63
N GLU A 300 -27.61 8.77 -6.59
CA GLU A 300 -28.94 9.36 -6.73
C GLU A 300 -28.88 10.71 -7.47
N GLU A 301 -27.97 11.61 -7.08
CA GLU A 301 -27.79 12.92 -7.72
C GLU A 301 -27.33 12.83 -9.18
N LEU A 302 -26.56 11.80 -9.51
CA LEU A 302 -26.10 11.52 -10.87
C LEU A 302 -27.10 10.70 -11.70
N ARG A 303 -28.25 10.28 -11.14
CA ARG A 303 -29.25 9.54 -11.91
C ARG A 303 -29.89 10.47 -12.96
N PRO A 304 -29.83 10.16 -14.28
CA PRO A 304 -30.31 11.08 -15.31
C PRO A 304 -31.80 11.45 -15.22
N SER A 305 -32.65 10.57 -14.67
CA SER A 305 -34.08 10.84 -14.45
C SER A 305 -34.36 11.89 -13.38
N GLY A 306 -33.38 12.14 -12.51
CA GLY A 306 -33.42 13.17 -11.45
C GLY A 306 -32.86 14.52 -11.89
N MET A 307 -32.27 14.62 -13.09
CA MET A 307 -31.50 15.80 -13.48
C MET A 307 -32.35 16.91 -14.11
N LYS A 308 -31.97 18.15 -13.82
CA LYS A 308 -32.37 19.35 -14.57
C LYS A 308 -31.65 19.39 -15.92
N ALA A 309 -32.20 20.16 -16.87
CA ALA A 309 -31.66 20.27 -18.23
C ALA A 309 -30.18 20.67 -18.25
N ALA A 310 -29.78 21.70 -17.48
CA ALA A 310 -28.38 22.15 -17.40
C ALA A 310 -27.43 21.04 -16.93
N ARG A 311 -27.82 20.22 -15.95
CA ARG A 311 -27.00 19.10 -15.47
C ARG A 311 -26.92 17.96 -16.49
N GLN A 312 -27.98 17.69 -17.25
CA GLN A 312 -27.92 16.73 -18.35
C GLN A 312 -26.97 17.22 -19.47
N GLU A 313 -26.97 18.52 -19.76
CA GLU A 313 -26.01 19.11 -20.71
C GLU A 313 -24.56 18.97 -20.21
N ASP A 314 -24.30 19.27 -18.93
CA ASP A 314 -22.98 19.07 -18.30
C ASP A 314 -22.54 17.60 -18.34
N LEU A 315 -23.47 16.66 -18.13
CA LEU A 315 -23.22 15.22 -18.20
C LEU A 315 -22.80 14.78 -19.61
N LEU A 316 -23.50 15.26 -20.64
CA LEU A 316 -23.18 14.97 -22.04
C LEU A 316 -21.86 15.63 -22.46
N ALA A 317 -21.59 16.86 -22.00
CA ALA A 317 -20.33 17.55 -22.24
C ALA A 317 -19.15 16.79 -21.61
N LEU A 318 -19.33 16.28 -20.38
CA LEU A 318 -18.34 15.44 -19.71
C LEU A 318 -18.13 14.11 -20.45
N ALA A 319 -19.19 13.48 -20.95
CA ALA A 319 -19.10 12.26 -21.76
C ALA A 319 -18.26 12.49 -23.03
N GLN A 320 -18.47 13.60 -23.72
CA GLN A 320 -17.66 14.00 -24.87
C GLN A 320 -16.20 14.19 -24.48
N GLU A 321 -15.94 14.94 -23.39
CA GLU A 321 -14.58 15.25 -22.94
C GLU A 321 -13.81 13.97 -22.60
N LEU A 322 -14.45 13.01 -21.93
CA LEU A 322 -13.85 11.72 -21.59
C LEU A 322 -13.57 10.88 -22.83
N ILE A 323 -14.50 10.77 -23.79
CA ILE A 323 -14.25 10.07 -25.06
C ILE A 323 -13.06 10.71 -25.79
N ALA A 324 -13.01 12.03 -25.87
CA ALA A 324 -11.91 12.74 -26.51
C ALA A 324 -10.58 12.50 -25.79
N GLY A 325 -10.57 12.60 -24.46
CA GLY A 325 -9.39 12.35 -23.64
C GLY A 325 -8.85 10.93 -23.80
N GLU A 326 -9.73 9.92 -23.82
CA GLU A 326 -9.35 8.53 -24.03
C GLU A 326 -8.75 8.29 -25.42
N ALA A 327 -9.33 8.89 -26.45
CA ALA A 327 -8.79 8.83 -27.81
C ALA A 327 -7.40 9.47 -27.91
N LEU A 328 -7.16 10.60 -27.23
CA LEU A 328 -5.85 11.24 -27.15
C LEU A 328 -4.84 10.36 -26.40
N ARG A 329 -5.24 9.80 -25.25
CA ARG A 329 -4.40 8.87 -24.48
C ARG A 329 -4.01 7.65 -25.31
N TYR A 330 -4.96 7.05 -26.03
CA TYR A 330 -4.68 5.94 -26.93
C TYR A 330 -3.73 6.32 -28.07
N PHE A 331 -3.92 7.50 -28.67
CA PHE A 331 -3.05 8.00 -29.73
C PHE A 331 -1.59 8.18 -29.24
N THR A 332 -1.40 8.81 -28.08
CA THR A 332 -0.06 9.00 -27.47
C THR A 332 0.60 7.67 -27.14
N ASN A 333 -0.09 6.77 -26.43
CA ASN A 333 0.44 5.43 -26.12
C ASN A 333 0.82 4.66 -27.38
N ARG A 334 0.09 4.86 -28.48
CA ARG A 334 0.38 4.20 -29.75
C ARG A 334 1.60 4.78 -30.46
N LEU A 335 1.89 6.08 -30.31
CA LEU A 335 3.15 6.67 -30.77
C LEU A 335 4.34 6.04 -30.02
N ASP A 336 4.23 5.93 -28.70
CA ASP A 336 5.27 5.33 -27.85
C ASP A 336 5.55 3.87 -28.24
N GLU A 337 4.50 3.07 -28.41
CA GLU A 337 4.62 1.67 -28.87
C GLU A 337 5.31 1.54 -30.23
N LEU A 338 5.19 2.56 -31.08
CA LEU A 338 5.81 2.63 -32.39
C LEU A 338 7.18 3.33 -32.36
N ASN A 339 7.69 3.69 -31.18
CA ASN A 339 8.93 4.43 -30.97
C ASN A 339 8.97 5.77 -31.76
N LEU A 340 7.82 6.44 -31.84
CA LEU A 340 7.68 7.79 -32.37
C LEU A 340 7.69 8.79 -31.20
N PRO A 341 8.26 9.99 -31.39
CA PRO A 341 8.28 11.01 -30.33
C PRO A 341 6.89 11.57 -30.07
N ASP A 342 6.76 12.23 -28.92
CA ASP A 342 5.56 12.96 -28.52
C ASP A 342 5.09 13.98 -29.56
N VAL A 343 3.81 14.32 -29.50
CA VAL A 343 3.21 15.36 -30.33
C VAL A 343 3.87 16.70 -30.03
N PRO A 344 4.44 17.39 -31.03
CA PRO A 344 5.02 18.70 -30.80
C PRO A 344 3.97 19.70 -30.28
N ALA A 345 4.35 20.57 -29.35
CA ALA A 345 3.43 21.49 -28.67
C ALA A 345 2.58 22.35 -29.62
N ASN A 346 3.12 22.75 -30.77
CA ASN A 346 2.40 23.53 -31.79
C ASN A 346 1.33 22.73 -32.56
N HIS A 347 1.29 21.40 -32.41
CA HIS A 347 0.31 20.50 -33.03
C HIS A 347 -0.71 19.94 -32.04
N THR A 348 -0.45 20.01 -30.73
CA THR A 348 -1.35 19.51 -29.67
C THR A 348 -2.75 20.10 -29.76
N ALA A 349 -2.87 21.42 -29.91
CA ALA A 349 -4.18 22.08 -29.98
C ALA A 349 -5.03 21.62 -31.18
N ARG A 350 -4.41 21.38 -32.34
CA ARG A 350 -5.10 20.87 -33.54
C ARG A 350 -5.56 19.43 -33.35
N LEU A 351 -4.73 18.61 -32.72
CA LEU A 351 -5.07 17.23 -32.39
C LEU A 351 -6.26 17.17 -31.43
N VAL A 352 -6.22 17.96 -30.35
CA VAL A 352 -7.31 18.07 -29.36
C VAL A 352 -8.61 18.52 -30.02
N ASP A 353 -8.57 19.56 -30.88
CA ASP A 353 -9.74 20.04 -31.62
C ASP A 353 -10.32 18.98 -32.56
N ALA A 354 -9.47 18.28 -33.32
CA ALA A 354 -9.91 17.24 -34.25
C ALA A 354 -10.58 16.06 -33.51
N VAL A 355 -9.99 15.61 -32.41
CA VAL A 355 -10.54 14.52 -31.58
C VAL A 355 -11.82 14.97 -30.87
N GLY A 356 -11.85 16.20 -30.34
CA GLY A 356 -13.04 16.78 -29.72
C GLY A 356 -14.23 16.84 -30.70
N LYS A 357 -14.00 17.26 -31.94
CA LYS A 357 -15.04 17.28 -32.99
C LYS A 357 -15.58 15.89 -33.33
N VAL A 358 -14.71 14.91 -33.55
CA VAL A 358 -15.18 13.56 -33.91
C VAL A 358 -15.85 12.84 -32.74
N SER A 359 -15.45 13.12 -31.49
CA SER A 359 -16.09 12.56 -30.28
C SER A 359 -17.55 12.98 -30.10
N ALA A 360 -17.98 14.11 -30.69
CA ALA A 360 -19.38 14.50 -30.70
C ALA A 360 -20.26 13.61 -31.60
N HIS A 361 -19.66 12.85 -32.50
CA HIS A 361 -20.38 12.14 -33.57
C HIS A 361 -20.12 10.64 -33.63
N ARG A 362 -18.99 10.18 -33.09
CA ARG A 362 -18.52 8.79 -33.22
C ARG A 362 -18.21 8.17 -31.85
N PRO A 363 -18.41 6.85 -31.70
CA PRO A 363 -18.09 6.17 -30.45
C PRO A 363 -16.58 5.99 -30.30
N LEU A 364 -16.11 5.75 -29.07
CA LEU A 364 -14.68 5.66 -28.76
C LEU A 364 -13.97 4.58 -29.58
N GLY A 365 -14.63 3.44 -29.82
CA GLY A 365 -14.07 2.32 -30.59
C GLY A 365 -13.77 2.68 -32.05
N GLU A 366 -14.60 3.52 -32.67
CA GLU A 366 -14.32 4.01 -34.03
C GLU A 366 -13.16 5.01 -34.03
N ILE A 367 -13.11 5.91 -33.04
CA ILE A 367 -12.04 6.90 -32.92
C ILE A 367 -10.68 6.23 -32.67
N TYR A 368 -10.65 5.16 -31.86
CA TYR A 368 -9.46 4.32 -31.69
C TYR A 368 -8.97 3.74 -33.03
N ASN A 369 -9.89 3.30 -33.91
CA ASN A 369 -9.53 2.83 -35.24
C ASN A 369 -8.89 3.96 -36.07
N LEU A 370 -9.44 5.17 -36.04
CA LEU A 370 -8.88 6.33 -36.74
C LEU A 370 -7.49 6.68 -36.24
N ALA A 371 -7.31 6.73 -34.91
CA ALA A 371 -6.02 6.95 -34.27
C ALA A 371 -4.99 5.89 -34.68
N TRP A 372 -5.38 4.60 -34.62
CA TRP A 372 -4.52 3.50 -35.02
C TRP A 372 -4.10 3.57 -36.50
N ARG A 373 -5.03 3.91 -37.42
CA ARG A 373 -4.73 4.09 -38.85
C ARG A 373 -3.71 5.22 -39.03
N ALA A 374 -3.91 6.33 -38.33
CA ALA A 374 -3.06 7.50 -38.42
C ALA A 374 -1.62 7.22 -37.92
N THR A 375 -1.48 6.63 -36.73
CA THR A 375 -0.17 6.29 -36.17
C THR A 375 0.54 5.19 -36.96
N ARG A 376 -0.21 4.20 -37.47
CA ARG A 376 0.35 3.15 -38.33
C ARG A 376 0.89 3.72 -39.64
N ALA A 377 0.14 4.60 -40.31
CA ALA A 377 0.60 5.25 -41.54
C ALA A 377 1.87 6.08 -41.30
N ALA A 378 1.97 6.76 -40.15
CA ALA A 378 3.18 7.48 -39.74
C ALA A 378 4.37 6.54 -39.49
N ALA A 379 4.17 5.40 -38.83
CA ALA A 379 5.24 4.42 -38.63
C ALA A 379 5.71 3.80 -39.96
N GLU A 380 4.79 3.47 -40.86
CA GLU A 380 5.13 2.98 -42.21
C GLU A 380 5.90 4.06 -43.02
N ALA A 381 5.52 5.33 -42.89
CA ALA A 381 6.24 6.44 -43.51
C ALA A 381 7.66 6.62 -42.92
N ALA A 382 7.81 6.41 -41.60
CA ALA A 382 9.10 6.47 -40.91
C ALA A 382 10.05 5.37 -41.40
N GLN A 383 9.52 4.14 -41.60
CA GLN A 383 10.29 3.03 -42.15
C GLN A 383 10.71 3.26 -43.60
N LYS A 384 9.83 3.85 -44.43
CA LYS A 384 10.14 4.19 -45.83
C LYS A 384 11.15 5.33 -45.95
N ASN A 385 11.22 6.23 -44.96
CA ASN A 385 12.05 7.44 -44.99
C ASN A 385 12.97 7.54 -43.76
N PRO A 386 13.96 6.64 -43.58
CA PRO A 386 14.75 6.56 -42.36
C PRO A 386 15.64 7.79 -42.09
N ARG A 387 15.86 8.64 -43.10
CA ARG A 387 16.61 9.90 -42.97
C ARG A 387 15.75 11.08 -42.53
N ALA A 388 14.42 10.96 -42.54
CA ALA A 388 13.53 12.02 -42.11
C ALA A 388 13.52 12.12 -40.57
N PRO A 389 13.49 13.34 -40.00
CA PRO A 389 13.32 13.52 -38.57
C PRO A 389 12.04 12.83 -38.07
N ARG A 390 12.13 12.06 -36.98
CA ARG A 390 10.97 11.33 -36.43
C ARG A 390 9.83 12.25 -36.00
N ALA A 391 10.12 13.48 -35.57
CA ALA A 391 9.12 14.50 -35.26
C ALA A 391 8.20 14.82 -36.47
N ASN A 392 8.72 14.71 -37.70
CA ASN A 392 7.91 14.89 -38.91
C ASN A 392 6.91 13.74 -39.09
N MET A 393 7.22 12.55 -38.57
CA MET A 393 6.34 11.38 -38.64
C MET A 393 5.20 11.50 -37.63
N THR A 394 5.47 11.98 -36.42
CA THR A 394 4.40 12.33 -35.46
C THR A 394 3.49 13.42 -36.02
N THR A 395 4.06 14.45 -36.65
CA THR A 395 3.28 15.49 -37.34
C THR A 395 2.41 14.91 -38.47
N HIS A 396 2.94 13.96 -39.23
CA HIS A 396 2.17 13.22 -40.24
C HIS A 396 1.01 12.41 -39.61
N ALA A 397 1.23 11.76 -38.46
CA ALA A 397 0.16 11.08 -37.73
C ALA A 397 -0.96 12.05 -37.34
N VAL A 398 -0.64 13.23 -36.81
CA VAL A 398 -1.63 14.25 -36.43
C VAL A 398 -2.44 14.71 -37.66
N ASN A 399 -1.78 15.06 -38.76
CA ASN A 399 -2.46 15.50 -39.98
C ASN A 399 -3.37 14.40 -40.56
N GLN A 400 -2.95 13.14 -40.48
CA GLN A 400 -3.74 12.00 -40.94
C GLN A 400 -4.97 11.79 -40.04
N LEU A 401 -4.81 11.88 -38.73
CA LEU A 401 -5.93 11.76 -37.79
C LEU A 401 -6.93 12.91 -37.99
N GLU A 402 -6.47 14.15 -38.17
CA GLU A 402 -7.33 15.29 -38.48
C GLU A 402 -8.14 15.08 -39.76
N SER A 403 -7.49 14.58 -40.82
CA SER A 403 -8.16 14.29 -42.10
C SER A 403 -9.22 13.18 -41.96
N LEU A 404 -8.89 12.11 -41.22
CA LEU A 404 -9.80 10.99 -40.95
C LEU A 404 -10.96 11.43 -40.03
N ALA A 405 -10.70 12.22 -39.00
CA ALA A 405 -11.69 12.77 -38.09
C ALA A 405 -12.68 13.67 -38.85
N LYS A 406 -12.17 14.57 -39.70
CA LYS A 406 -13.00 15.40 -40.58
C LYS A 406 -13.89 14.55 -41.49
N GLN A 407 -13.33 13.52 -42.13
CA GLN A 407 -14.13 12.62 -42.97
C GLN A 407 -15.23 11.90 -42.16
N ALA A 408 -14.92 11.44 -40.94
CA ALA A 408 -15.89 10.76 -40.07
C ALA A 408 -17.05 11.65 -39.63
N VAL A 409 -16.80 12.96 -39.48
CA VAL A 409 -17.83 13.96 -39.21
C VAL A 409 -18.63 14.30 -40.47
N ASP A 410 -17.95 14.54 -41.61
CA ASP A 410 -18.59 14.94 -42.86
C ASP A 410 -19.42 13.79 -43.50
N GLN A 411 -19.12 12.53 -43.18
CA GLN A 411 -19.77 11.34 -43.75
C GLN A 411 -20.31 10.40 -42.65
N PRO A 412 -21.51 10.64 -42.09
CA PRO A 412 -22.10 9.82 -41.03
C PRO A 412 -22.24 8.33 -41.40
N ASP A 413 -22.56 8.04 -42.66
CA ASP A 413 -22.71 6.66 -43.17
C ASP A 413 -21.37 5.93 -43.40
N TRP A 414 -20.23 6.60 -43.16
CA TRP A 414 -18.94 5.94 -43.30
C TRP A 414 -18.77 4.84 -42.25
N LEU A 415 -18.75 3.59 -42.71
CA LEU A 415 -18.57 2.41 -41.88
C LEU A 415 -17.11 2.32 -41.41
N ILE A 416 -16.88 2.63 -40.14
CA ILE A 416 -15.60 2.46 -39.46
C ILE A 416 -15.73 1.22 -38.58
N LYS A 417 -14.81 0.26 -38.72
CA LYS A 417 -14.81 -0.92 -37.85
C LYS A 417 -14.42 -0.51 -36.42
N PRO A 418 -15.29 -0.64 -35.41
CA PRO A 418 -14.95 -0.26 -34.04
C PRO A 418 -13.89 -1.21 -33.47
N PHE A 419 -13.03 -0.67 -32.62
CA PHE A 419 -12.16 -1.43 -31.73
C PHE A 419 -12.84 -1.64 -30.38
N SER A 420 -12.49 -2.74 -29.71
CA SER A 420 -12.84 -3.00 -28.32
C SER A 420 -11.86 -2.30 -27.37
N GLU A 421 -12.15 -2.37 -26.07
CA GLU A 421 -11.22 -1.92 -25.03
C GLU A 421 -9.84 -2.58 -25.17
N ASN A 422 -8.79 -1.76 -25.08
CA ASN A 422 -7.42 -2.26 -25.09
C ASN A 422 -7.06 -2.72 -23.67
N GLN A 423 -6.89 -4.02 -23.46
CA GLN A 423 -6.57 -4.61 -22.16
C GLN A 423 -5.30 -4.03 -21.50
N ARG A 424 -4.37 -3.47 -22.30
CA ARG A 424 -3.13 -2.86 -21.78
C ARG A 424 -3.34 -1.47 -21.21
N TYR A 425 -4.32 -0.72 -21.73
CA TYR A 425 -4.61 0.65 -21.33
C TYR A 425 -6.13 0.81 -21.16
N GLY A 426 -6.69 0.05 -20.21
CA GLY A 426 -8.11 0.12 -19.88
C GLY A 426 -8.55 1.55 -19.57
N ALA A 427 -9.84 1.84 -19.74
CA ALA A 427 -10.42 3.17 -19.58
C ALA A 427 -10.10 3.75 -18.19
N ALA A 428 -9.89 5.07 -18.13
CA ALA A 428 -9.68 5.82 -16.91
C ALA A 428 -10.88 5.65 -15.95
N ALA A 429 -10.64 5.79 -14.65
CA ALA A 429 -11.64 5.53 -13.63
C ALA A 429 -12.92 6.38 -13.84
N MET A 430 -12.77 7.67 -14.17
CA MET A 430 -13.91 8.54 -14.46
C MET A 430 -14.68 8.14 -15.72
N THR A 431 -13.99 7.69 -16.77
CA THR A 431 -14.63 7.13 -17.97
C THR A 431 -15.47 5.92 -17.62
N ARG A 432 -14.93 5.01 -16.80
CA ARG A 432 -15.65 3.79 -16.38
C ARG A 432 -16.88 4.14 -15.54
N VAL A 433 -16.74 5.03 -14.56
CA VAL A 433 -17.87 5.47 -13.72
C VAL A 433 -18.95 6.13 -14.56
N LEU A 434 -18.61 7.10 -15.40
CA LEU A 434 -19.62 7.82 -16.17
C LEU A 434 -20.38 6.86 -17.09
N PHE A 435 -19.68 6.04 -17.86
CA PHE A 435 -20.33 5.22 -18.88
C PHE A 435 -21.00 3.98 -18.29
N PHE A 436 -20.35 3.23 -17.41
CA PHE A 436 -20.90 1.97 -16.90
C PHE A 436 -21.76 2.12 -15.65
N ASN A 437 -21.56 3.17 -14.83
CA ASN A 437 -22.29 3.31 -13.58
C ASN A 437 -23.37 4.40 -13.63
N VAL A 438 -23.17 5.46 -14.41
CA VAL A 438 -24.13 6.58 -14.51
C VAL A 438 -25.03 6.45 -15.74
N LEU A 439 -24.43 6.19 -16.91
CA LEU A 439 -25.17 6.12 -18.18
C LEU A 439 -25.59 4.70 -18.58
N ASP A 440 -25.05 3.68 -17.92
CA ASP A 440 -25.28 2.25 -18.20
C ASP A 440 -25.08 1.86 -19.68
N VAL A 441 -23.96 2.30 -20.25
CA VAL A 441 -23.58 2.08 -21.65
C VAL A 441 -22.10 1.79 -21.81
N ASN A 442 -21.73 1.13 -22.91
CA ASN A 442 -20.33 0.91 -23.26
C ASN A 442 -19.76 2.12 -24.03
N PRO A 443 -18.68 2.79 -23.57
CA PRO A 443 -18.10 3.95 -24.27
C PRO A 443 -17.58 3.62 -25.68
N PHE A 444 -17.27 2.35 -25.95
CA PHE A 444 -16.78 1.91 -27.26
C PHE A 444 -17.88 1.80 -28.32
N GLU A 445 -19.14 1.84 -27.91
CA GLU A 445 -20.33 1.69 -28.76
C GLU A 445 -21.26 2.90 -28.66
N ALA A 446 -21.21 3.63 -27.54
CA ALA A 446 -22.05 4.78 -27.27
C ALA A 446 -21.70 5.98 -28.16
N VAL A 447 -22.73 6.58 -28.76
CA VAL A 447 -22.63 7.76 -29.62
C VAL A 447 -23.45 8.88 -28.98
N LEU A 448 -22.86 10.08 -28.84
CA LEU A 448 -23.47 11.19 -28.11
C LEU A 448 -24.90 11.54 -28.56
N PRO A 449 -25.19 11.69 -29.87
CA PRO A 449 -26.56 11.86 -30.35
C PRO A 449 -27.54 10.79 -29.86
N SER A 450 -27.12 9.51 -29.84
CA SER A 450 -27.95 8.42 -29.33
C SER A 450 -28.13 8.49 -27.81
N LEU A 451 -27.06 8.86 -27.08
CA LEU A 451 -27.14 9.08 -25.63
C LEU A 451 -28.13 10.20 -25.30
N CYS A 452 -28.00 11.34 -25.97
CA CYS A 452 -28.92 12.47 -25.80
C CYS A 452 -30.38 12.07 -26.06
N ALA A 453 -30.62 11.23 -27.08
CA ALA A 453 -31.96 10.74 -27.41
C ALA A 453 -32.49 9.69 -26.41
N SER A 454 -31.61 8.97 -25.71
CA SER A 454 -31.99 7.97 -24.71
C SER A 454 -32.15 8.53 -23.30
N LEU A 455 -31.66 9.75 -23.03
CA LEU A 455 -31.83 10.39 -21.73
C LEU A 455 -33.32 10.64 -21.43
N PRO A 456 -33.77 10.42 -20.19
CA PRO A 456 -35.12 10.77 -19.78
C PRO A 456 -35.35 12.28 -19.84
N ALA A 457 -36.61 12.69 -20.02
CA ALA A 457 -36.96 14.11 -20.03
C ALA A 457 -36.48 14.79 -18.73
N PRO A 458 -35.83 15.97 -18.82
CA PRO A 458 -35.32 16.65 -17.64
C PRO A 458 -36.47 17.10 -16.73
N ILE A 459 -36.20 17.16 -15.42
CA ILE A 459 -37.17 17.68 -14.46
C ILE A 459 -37.38 19.18 -14.75
N PRO A 460 -38.63 19.65 -14.86
CA PRO A 460 -38.92 21.06 -15.08
C PRO A 460 -38.37 21.91 -13.93
N GLU A 461 -37.69 23.01 -14.29
CA GLU A 461 -37.28 24.03 -13.34
C GLU A 461 -38.54 24.76 -12.86
N TYR A 462 -39.07 24.33 -11.71
CA TYR A 462 -39.97 25.19 -10.96
C TYR A 462 -39.12 26.24 -10.27
N ASP A 463 -39.36 27.52 -10.58
CA ASP A 463 -38.85 28.64 -9.79
C ASP A 463 -39.22 28.37 -8.32
N GLU A 464 -38.22 28.14 -7.48
CA GLU A 464 -38.38 27.86 -6.06
C GLU A 464 -38.91 29.11 -5.34
N GLY A 465 -40.22 29.30 -5.44
CA GLY A 465 -41.02 30.27 -4.69
C GLY A 465 -42.34 29.68 -4.16
N GLY A 466 -42.58 28.37 -4.29
CA GLY A 466 -43.83 27.74 -3.88
C GLY A 466 -43.60 26.38 -3.25
N ALA A 467 -43.70 26.32 -1.92
CA ALA A 467 -43.72 25.08 -1.15
C ALA A 467 -44.90 24.19 -1.56
N ALA A 468 -44.66 22.90 -1.78
CA ALA A 468 -45.69 21.87 -1.78
C ALA A 468 -45.14 20.51 -1.33
N ASP A 469 -45.62 20.13 -0.13
CA ASP A 469 -45.93 18.82 0.48
C ASP A 469 -45.51 17.50 -0.23
N PRO A 470 -44.82 16.56 0.47
CA PRO A 470 -44.56 15.22 -0.04
C PRO A 470 -45.64 14.24 0.43
N GLY A 471 -46.45 13.76 -0.53
CA GLY A 471 -47.31 12.60 -0.33
C GLY A 471 -47.27 11.70 -1.56
N SER A 472 -46.50 10.62 -1.52
CA SER A 472 -46.64 9.54 -2.50
C SER A 472 -46.38 8.18 -1.85
N ALA A 473 -47.32 7.28 -2.11
CA ALA A 473 -47.52 5.97 -1.52
C ALA A 473 -46.58 4.90 -2.12
N PRO A 474 -46.40 3.74 -1.45
CA PRO A 474 -45.42 2.74 -1.83
C PRO A 474 -45.89 1.83 -2.96
N GLY A 475 -44.98 1.58 -3.92
CA GLY A 475 -45.10 0.53 -4.92
C GLY A 475 -44.82 -0.88 -4.35
N PRO A 476 -45.04 -1.95 -5.15
CA PRO A 476 -45.06 -3.32 -4.67
C PRO A 476 -43.67 -3.80 -4.25
N GLN A 477 -43.57 -4.27 -3.00
CA GLN A 477 -42.37 -4.84 -2.41
C GLN A 477 -41.95 -6.12 -3.16
N LEU A 478 -40.82 -6.07 -3.88
CA LEU A 478 -40.02 -7.27 -4.12
C LEU A 478 -39.54 -7.80 -2.77
N GLU A 479 -39.57 -9.12 -2.59
CA GLU A 479 -39.11 -9.82 -1.40
C GLU A 479 -37.73 -9.28 -0.97
N ALA A 480 -37.66 -8.67 0.21
CA ALA A 480 -36.44 -8.04 0.69
C ALA A 480 -35.30 -9.06 0.79
N PRO A 481 -34.06 -8.72 0.36
CA PRO A 481 -32.92 -9.60 0.50
C PRO A 481 -32.71 -9.95 1.97
N VAL A 482 -32.31 -11.20 2.23
CA VAL A 482 -31.95 -11.67 3.57
C VAL A 482 -30.74 -10.88 4.06
N ASP A 483 -30.93 -10.02 5.06
CA ASP A 483 -29.85 -9.26 5.68
C ASP A 483 -29.36 -9.91 6.99
N LEU A 484 -28.33 -9.35 7.60
CA LEU A 484 -27.78 -9.85 8.87
C LEU A 484 -28.79 -9.79 10.01
N ALA A 485 -29.69 -8.81 10.01
CA ALA A 485 -30.73 -8.68 11.03
C ALA A 485 -31.74 -9.82 10.92
N TRP A 486 -32.17 -10.15 9.69
CA TRP A 486 -33.02 -11.29 9.43
C TRP A 486 -32.37 -12.60 9.86
N LEU A 487 -31.09 -12.83 9.54
CA LEU A 487 -30.37 -14.04 9.94
C LEU A 487 -30.23 -14.17 11.46
N ALA A 488 -30.05 -13.04 12.16
CA ALA A 488 -29.98 -12.99 13.63
C ALA A 488 -31.33 -13.30 14.28
N ASP A 489 -32.42 -12.77 13.73
CA ASP A 489 -33.78 -12.92 14.26
C ASP A 489 -34.40 -14.28 13.92
N ASN A 490 -33.89 -14.95 12.87
CA ASN A 490 -34.45 -16.20 12.35
C ASN A 490 -33.48 -17.40 12.49
N GLN A 491 -32.77 -17.50 13.62
CA GLN A 491 -31.75 -18.54 13.86
C GLN A 491 -32.20 -19.99 13.59
N GLN A 492 -33.50 -20.27 13.75
CA GLN A 492 -34.09 -21.59 13.53
C GLN A 492 -34.51 -21.85 12.08
N SER A 493 -34.54 -20.82 11.22
CA SER A 493 -35.03 -20.90 9.84
C SER A 493 -33.96 -21.22 8.81
N TRP A 494 -32.70 -21.39 9.21
CA TRP A 494 -31.58 -21.69 8.32
C TRP A 494 -30.53 -22.52 9.03
N ASN A 495 -29.69 -23.24 8.28
CA ASN A 495 -28.60 -24.05 8.82
C ASN A 495 -27.25 -23.37 8.56
N PRO A 496 -26.54 -22.89 9.60
CA PRO A 496 -25.22 -22.27 9.45
C PRO A 496 -24.17 -23.13 8.75
N GLN A 497 -24.28 -24.46 8.85
CA GLN A 497 -23.34 -25.38 8.22
C GLN A 497 -23.50 -25.49 6.69
N GLU A 498 -24.59 -24.95 6.12
CA GLU A 498 -24.77 -24.91 4.67
C GLU A 498 -23.93 -23.80 4.01
N VAL A 499 -23.53 -22.75 4.74
CA VAL A 499 -22.67 -21.67 4.22
C VAL A 499 -21.34 -22.20 3.65
N PRO A 500 -20.50 -22.94 4.40
CA PRO A 500 -19.26 -23.49 3.84
C PRO A 500 -19.51 -24.51 2.71
N ARG A 501 -20.66 -25.21 2.70
CA ARG A 501 -21.01 -26.13 1.60
C ARG A 501 -21.28 -25.38 0.31
N LEU A 502 -22.05 -24.29 0.37
CA LEU A 502 -22.34 -23.42 -0.77
C LEU A 502 -21.07 -22.77 -1.33
N LEU A 503 -20.23 -22.21 -0.47
CA LEU A 503 -18.97 -21.60 -0.88
C LEU A 503 -18.04 -22.63 -1.55
N ASN A 504 -18.03 -23.88 -1.07
CA ASN A 504 -17.29 -24.97 -1.69
C ASN A 504 -17.86 -25.40 -3.06
N VAL A 505 -19.16 -25.22 -3.32
CA VAL A 505 -19.75 -25.44 -4.64
C VAL A 505 -19.23 -24.41 -5.63
N VAL A 506 -19.24 -23.11 -5.26
CA VAL A 506 -18.72 -22.02 -6.10
C VAL A 506 -17.23 -22.21 -6.39
N GLU A 507 -16.45 -22.54 -5.36
CA GLU A 507 -15.01 -22.85 -5.48
C GLU A 507 -14.73 -23.96 -6.51
N LYS A 508 -15.52 -25.04 -6.47
CA LYS A 508 -15.35 -26.19 -7.38
C LYS A 508 -15.86 -25.91 -8.79
N GLN A 509 -16.89 -25.09 -8.94
CA GLN A 509 -17.50 -24.81 -10.25
C GLN A 509 -16.48 -24.22 -11.22
N ALA A 510 -15.68 -23.24 -10.78
CA ALA A 510 -14.60 -22.64 -11.60
C ALA A 510 -13.55 -23.67 -12.05
N SER A 511 -13.23 -24.66 -11.20
CA SER A 511 -12.25 -25.72 -11.51
C SER A 511 -12.78 -26.79 -12.47
N THR A 512 -14.11 -26.85 -12.68
CA THR A 512 -14.76 -27.85 -13.55
C THR A 512 -15.13 -27.32 -14.93
N LEU A 513 -15.00 -26.01 -15.16
CA LEU A 513 -15.28 -25.40 -16.47
C LEU A 513 -14.13 -25.70 -17.45
N PRO A 514 -14.43 -26.05 -18.72
CA PRO A 514 -13.41 -26.30 -19.74
C PRO A 514 -12.56 -25.07 -20.11
N ASP A 515 -13.11 -23.87 -19.91
CA ASP A 515 -12.46 -22.58 -20.17
C ASP A 515 -13.02 -21.51 -19.20
N PRO A 516 -12.55 -21.48 -17.94
CA PRO A 516 -13.07 -20.56 -16.93
C PRO A 516 -12.69 -19.12 -17.23
N GLN A 517 -13.66 -18.22 -17.18
CA GLN A 517 -13.47 -16.79 -17.36
C GLN A 517 -12.83 -16.15 -16.12
N VAL A 518 -12.35 -14.91 -16.24
CA VAL A 518 -11.73 -14.16 -15.14
C VAL A 518 -12.66 -14.08 -13.93
N ASP A 519 -13.94 -13.84 -14.17
CA ASP A 519 -14.95 -13.72 -13.12
C ASP A 519 -15.19 -15.04 -12.36
N ASP A 520 -15.08 -16.19 -13.03
CA ASP A 520 -15.18 -17.51 -12.38
C ASP A 520 -14.08 -17.68 -11.33
N TRP A 521 -12.85 -17.25 -11.66
CA TRP A 521 -11.72 -17.29 -10.73
C TRP A 521 -11.86 -16.28 -9.59
N VAL A 522 -12.38 -15.08 -9.88
CA VAL A 522 -12.66 -14.05 -8.87
C VAL A 522 -13.68 -14.55 -7.86
N LEU A 523 -14.77 -15.16 -8.33
CA LEU A 523 -15.81 -15.74 -7.48
C LEU A 523 -15.30 -16.93 -6.67
N ALA A 524 -14.55 -17.85 -7.30
CA ALA A 524 -13.95 -18.98 -6.60
C ALA A 524 -13.02 -18.51 -5.48
N ARG A 525 -12.15 -17.52 -5.75
CA ARG A 525 -11.25 -16.95 -4.74
C ARG A 525 -12.00 -16.24 -3.62
N GLY A 526 -13.03 -15.46 -3.95
CA GLY A 526 -13.90 -14.82 -2.96
C GLY A 526 -14.58 -15.85 -2.06
N ALA A 527 -15.13 -16.92 -2.65
CA ALA A 527 -15.75 -18.01 -1.93
C ALA A 527 -14.76 -18.76 -1.01
N THR A 528 -13.53 -19.03 -1.48
CA THR A 528 -12.46 -19.62 -0.67
C THR A 528 -12.12 -18.73 0.54
N HIS A 529 -11.99 -17.41 0.36
CA HIS A 529 -11.69 -16.50 1.47
C HIS A 529 -12.80 -16.49 2.53
N LEU A 530 -14.07 -16.43 2.13
CA LEU A 530 -15.20 -16.46 3.06
C LEU A 530 -15.32 -17.82 3.78
N LYS A 531 -15.02 -18.91 3.08
CA LYS A 531 -15.01 -20.26 3.67
C LYS A 531 -13.91 -20.41 4.71
N VAL A 532 -12.69 -19.95 4.42
CA VAL A 532 -11.58 -19.93 5.39
C VAL A 532 -11.92 -19.07 6.60
N LEU A 533 -12.58 -17.91 6.40
CA LEU A 533 -13.06 -17.07 7.50
C LEU A 533 -14.05 -17.84 8.39
N TYR A 534 -15.04 -18.52 7.79
CA TYR A 534 -15.98 -19.38 8.51
C TYR A 534 -15.25 -20.47 9.31
N GLU A 535 -14.37 -21.24 8.66
CA GLU A 535 -13.68 -22.39 9.27
C GLU A 535 -12.76 -21.98 10.43
N ASN A 536 -12.16 -20.78 10.37
CA ASN A 536 -11.35 -20.23 11.46
C ASN A 536 -12.18 -19.74 12.64
N LEU A 537 -13.38 -19.20 12.38
CA LEU A 537 -14.25 -18.64 13.41
C LEU A 537 -15.14 -19.69 14.09
N GLU A 538 -15.59 -20.72 13.37
CA GLU A 538 -16.52 -21.73 13.88
C GLU A 538 -16.06 -22.37 15.21
N PRO A 539 -14.79 -22.78 15.39
CA PRO A 539 -14.31 -23.34 16.66
C PRO A 539 -14.31 -22.34 17.82
N LEU A 540 -14.30 -21.03 17.53
CA LEU A 540 -14.15 -19.95 18.52
C LEU A 540 -15.49 -19.36 18.95
N ILE A 541 -16.39 -19.13 18.00
CA ILE A 541 -17.65 -18.38 18.23
C ILE A 541 -18.91 -19.18 17.86
N GLY A 542 -18.72 -20.44 17.44
CA GLY A 542 -19.78 -21.34 17.00
C GLY A 542 -20.22 -21.09 15.55
N ALA A 543 -20.81 -22.12 14.94
CA ALA A 543 -21.22 -22.15 13.53
C ALA A 543 -22.12 -20.97 13.13
N HIS A 544 -23.07 -20.60 13.99
CA HIS A 544 -24.02 -19.52 13.68
C HIS A 544 -23.34 -18.15 13.54
N HIS A 545 -22.51 -17.75 14.50
CA HIS A 545 -21.82 -16.47 14.43
C HIS A 545 -20.73 -16.47 13.36
N ALA A 546 -20.08 -17.61 13.12
CA ALA A 546 -19.12 -17.77 12.02
C ALA A 546 -19.79 -17.61 10.65
N ALA A 547 -20.97 -18.20 10.44
CA ALA A 547 -21.77 -18.03 9.22
C ALA A 547 -22.22 -16.58 9.03
N MET A 548 -22.71 -15.92 10.07
CA MET A 548 -23.07 -14.50 10.01
C MET A 548 -21.86 -13.62 9.70
N ALA A 549 -20.69 -13.92 10.27
CA ALA A 549 -19.46 -13.19 9.97
C ALA A 549 -19.01 -13.37 8.52
N ALA A 550 -19.09 -14.60 7.97
CA ALA A 550 -18.82 -14.86 6.57
C ALA A 550 -19.82 -14.14 5.64
N PHE A 551 -21.10 -14.16 5.99
CA PHE A 551 -22.15 -13.45 5.26
C PHE A 551 -21.95 -11.93 5.28
N GLY A 552 -21.65 -11.37 6.45
CA GLY A 552 -21.38 -9.95 6.63
C GLY A 552 -20.05 -9.47 6.04
N ALA A 553 -19.10 -10.38 5.84
CA ALA A 553 -17.84 -10.10 5.17
C ALA A 553 -17.96 -10.18 3.63
N ALA A 554 -19.02 -10.80 3.09
CA ALA A 554 -19.18 -10.94 1.64
C ALA A 554 -19.18 -9.58 0.90
N PRO A 555 -19.90 -8.53 1.35
CA PRO A 555 -19.85 -7.20 0.71
C PRO A 555 -18.46 -6.56 0.64
N LEU A 556 -17.50 -6.99 1.46
CA LEU A 556 -16.12 -6.49 1.44
C LEU A 556 -15.34 -7.00 0.21
N LEU A 557 -15.88 -7.96 -0.54
CA LEU A 557 -15.34 -8.42 -1.80
C LEU A 557 -15.84 -7.53 -2.94
N ILE A 558 -15.03 -6.53 -3.28
CA ILE A 558 -15.43 -5.41 -4.18
C ILE A 558 -15.11 -5.62 -5.66
N HIS A 559 -14.65 -6.81 -6.07
CA HIS A 559 -14.27 -7.02 -7.48
C HIS A 559 -15.51 -7.00 -8.38
N PRO A 560 -15.59 -6.14 -9.40
CA PRO A 560 -16.73 -6.10 -10.32
C PRO A 560 -16.81 -7.39 -11.16
N LEU A 561 -18.02 -7.88 -11.42
CA LEU A 561 -18.27 -9.00 -12.32
C LEU A 561 -18.75 -8.48 -13.67
N SER A 562 -18.30 -9.12 -14.75
CA SER A 562 -18.60 -8.75 -16.14
C SER A 562 -19.65 -9.63 -16.80
N PHE A 563 -20.03 -10.77 -16.21
CA PHE A 563 -21.02 -11.70 -16.78
C PHE A 563 -22.48 -11.44 -16.38
N THR A 564 -22.74 -10.49 -15.48
CA THR A 564 -24.10 -10.15 -15.03
C THR A 564 -24.63 -8.95 -15.81
N ASP A 565 -25.89 -9.00 -16.25
CA ASP A 565 -26.57 -7.90 -16.94
C ASP A 565 -26.74 -6.65 -16.04
N GLU A 566 -26.67 -6.84 -14.71
CA GLU A 566 -26.63 -5.78 -13.71
C GLU A 566 -25.21 -5.67 -13.10
N PRO A 567 -24.70 -4.45 -12.83
CA PRO A 567 -23.38 -4.27 -12.22
C PRO A 567 -23.37 -4.82 -10.80
N ARG A 568 -22.67 -5.95 -10.59
CA ARG A 568 -22.54 -6.60 -9.28
C ARG A 568 -21.07 -6.80 -8.92
N THR A 569 -20.76 -6.67 -7.63
CA THR A 569 -19.46 -7.11 -7.12
C THR A 569 -19.51 -8.61 -6.82
N SER A 570 -18.35 -9.25 -6.75
CA SER A 570 -18.22 -10.64 -6.31
C SER A 570 -18.84 -10.86 -4.93
N GLY A 571 -18.73 -9.87 -4.05
CA GLY A 571 -19.35 -9.87 -2.73
C GLY A 571 -20.87 -9.89 -2.74
N VAL A 572 -21.49 -8.97 -3.48
CA VAL A 572 -22.95 -8.88 -3.63
C VAL A 572 -23.49 -10.16 -4.26
N PHE A 573 -22.85 -10.65 -5.31
CA PHE A 573 -23.24 -11.89 -5.97
C PHE A 573 -23.19 -13.10 -5.02
N LEU A 574 -22.10 -13.25 -4.26
CA LEU A 574 -21.96 -14.35 -3.29
C LEU A 574 -22.97 -14.22 -2.15
N GLN A 575 -23.25 -13.00 -1.69
CA GLN A 575 -24.25 -12.74 -0.64
C GLN A 575 -25.67 -13.11 -1.10
N GLU A 576 -26.06 -12.71 -2.31
CA GLU A 576 -27.35 -13.08 -2.89
C GLU A 576 -27.48 -14.58 -3.12
N LEU A 577 -26.41 -15.21 -3.62
CA LEU A 577 -26.36 -16.66 -3.79
C LEU A 577 -26.60 -17.36 -2.45
N MET A 578 -25.89 -16.95 -1.39
CA MET A 578 -26.11 -17.48 -0.05
C MET A 578 -27.54 -17.22 0.42
N SER A 579 -28.06 -16.00 0.25
CA SER A 579 -29.43 -15.63 0.63
C SER A 579 -30.48 -16.51 -0.03
N HIS A 580 -30.37 -16.72 -1.34
CA HIS A 580 -31.33 -17.52 -2.12
C HIS A 580 -31.36 -18.97 -1.64
N PHE A 581 -30.20 -19.57 -1.37
CA PHE A 581 -30.11 -20.95 -0.88
C PHE A 581 -30.60 -21.12 0.56
N LEU A 582 -30.33 -20.15 1.44
CA LEU A 582 -30.80 -20.18 2.83
C LEU A 582 -32.33 -20.08 2.92
N VAL A 583 -32.98 -19.35 2.00
CA VAL A 583 -34.45 -19.29 1.91
C VAL A 583 -35.03 -20.56 1.28
N LYS A 584 -34.42 -21.10 0.23
CA LYS A 584 -34.93 -22.27 -0.50
C LYS A 584 -34.88 -23.57 0.32
N SER A 585 -33.86 -23.73 1.18
CA SER A 585 -33.76 -24.83 2.14
C SER A 585 -34.98 -24.98 3.06
N LYS A 586 -35.74 -23.90 3.29
CA LYS A 586 -36.95 -23.93 4.12
C LYS A 586 -38.16 -24.47 3.36
N ILE A 587 -38.30 -24.08 2.09
CA ILE A 587 -39.41 -24.51 1.22
C ILE A 587 -39.32 -26.01 0.92
N ASP A 588 -38.11 -26.54 0.72
CA ASP A 588 -37.89 -27.96 0.42
C ASP A 588 -37.96 -28.87 1.67
N GLN A 589 -37.86 -28.32 2.89
CA GLN A 589 -38.11 -29.08 4.13
C GLN A 589 -39.61 -29.23 4.43
N ASP A 590 -40.44 -28.31 3.94
CA ASP A 590 -41.90 -28.33 4.09
C ASP A 590 -42.64 -29.04 2.93
N THR A 591 -41.91 -29.48 1.88
CA THR A 591 -42.50 -30.11 0.68
C THR A 591 -41.79 -31.43 0.33
N PRO A 592 -42.49 -32.58 0.14
CA PRO A 592 -41.84 -33.84 -0.22
C PRO A 592 -41.19 -33.79 -1.62
N SER A 593 -39.89 -34.10 -1.65
CA SER A 593 -38.91 -33.91 -2.74
C SER A 593 -39.25 -34.49 -4.13
N PRO A 594 -38.91 -33.74 -5.21
CA PRO A 594 -38.36 -34.32 -6.44
C PRO A 594 -37.01 -33.69 -6.85
N THR A 595 -35.98 -34.55 -6.94
CA THR A 595 -34.69 -34.48 -7.68
C THR A 595 -34.08 -33.15 -8.14
N ASP A 596 -32.87 -32.90 -7.63
CA ASP A 596 -31.95 -31.78 -7.87
C ASP A 596 -31.53 -31.55 -9.33
N THR A 597 -31.83 -30.35 -9.84
CA THR A 597 -31.00 -29.65 -10.84
C THR A 597 -31.07 -28.15 -10.55
N LEU A 598 -29.89 -27.50 -10.44
CA LEU A 598 -29.79 -26.06 -10.26
C LEU A 598 -30.23 -25.31 -11.54
N PRO A 599 -30.90 -24.14 -11.42
CA PRO A 599 -31.11 -23.27 -12.56
C PRO A 599 -29.76 -22.76 -13.10
N LYS A 600 -29.65 -22.69 -14.43
CA LYS A 600 -28.49 -22.19 -15.17
C LYS A 600 -28.33 -20.69 -15.03
#